data_AF-A0A529N622-F1
#
_entry.id   AF-A0A529N622-F1
#
_cell.length_a   1.000
_cell.length_b   1.000
_cell.length_c   1.000
_cell.angle_alpha   90.00
_cell.angle_beta   90.00
_cell.angle_gamma   90.00
#
_symmetry.space_group_name_H-M   'P 1'
#
loop_
_entity.id
_entity.type
_entity.pdbx_description
1 polymer ?
#
loop_
_entity_poly.entity_id
_entity_poly.type
_entity_poly.pdbx_seq_one_letter_code
_entity_poly.pdbx_strand_id
1 'polypeptide(L)' 'AEVRPVTAGHGTLKDAMNEALRDWVTNVEDTYYLIGTAAGPHPYPELVRDFQSVIGIEARAQILEQEGRL' A
#
# COMPACT_ATOMS: atom_id res chain seq x y z
N ALA A 1 16.61 -6.04 2.85
CA ALA A 1 15.40 -6.27 3.68
C ALA A 1 15.57 -7.60 4.41
N GLU A 2 15.20 -7.66 5.68
CA GLU A 2 15.13 -8.91 6.45
C GLU A 2 13.76 -9.56 6.19
N VAL A 3 13.70 -10.88 5.97
CA VAL A 3 12.44 -11.61 5.79
C VAL A 3 12.07 -12.28 7.10
N ARG A 4 10.98 -11.82 7.73
CA ARG A 4 10.46 -12.39 8.98
C ARG A 4 9.21 -13.23 8.70
N PRO A 5 9.28 -14.57 8.77
CA PRO A 5 8.10 -15.40 8.55
C PRO A 5 7.08 -15.22 9.68
N VAL A 6 5.80 -15.08 9.32
CA VAL A 6 4.70 -15.02 10.29
C VAL A 6 4.08 -16.40 10.42
N THR A 7 4.29 -17.03 11.57
CA THR A 7 3.73 -18.36 11.90
C THR A 7 2.41 -18.27 12.65
N ALA A 8 1.96 -17.06 13.01
CA ALA A 8 0.68 -16.83 13.66
C ALA A 8 -0.48 -16.93 12.64
N GLY A 9 -1.64 -17.39 13.11
CA GLY A 9 -2.84 -17.48 12.29
C GLY A 9 -2.75 -18.56 11.20
N HIS A 10 -3.14 -18.21 9.98
CA HIS A 10 -3.20 -19.14 8.83
C HIS A 10 -1.98 -19.02 7.89
N GLY A 11 -0.98 -18.21 8.24
CA GLY A 11 0.19 -18.00 7.40
C GLY A 11 -0.13 -17.26 6.10
N THR A 12 -1.10 -16.34 6.13
CA THR A 12 -1.58 -15.59 4.96
C THR A 12 -1.12 -14.13 4.97
N LEU A 13 -1.38 -13.41 3.88
CA LEU A 13 -1.09 -11.97 3.78
C LEU A 13 -1.76 -11.16 4.91
N LYS A 14 -2.99 -11.52 5.29
CA LYS A 14 -3.69 -10.85 6.40
C LYS A 14 -2.92 -10.98 7.71
N ASP A 15 -2.36 -12.15 7.98
CA ASP A 15 -1.59 -12.42 9.19
C ASP A 15 -0.29 -11.60 9.19
N ALA A 16 0.41 -11.56 8.04
CA ALA A 16 1.60 -10.74 7.86
C ALA A 16 1.34 -9.24 8.05
N MET A 17 0.22 -8.72 7.52
CA MET A 17 -0.18 -7.32 7.70
C MET A 17 -0.47 -6.98 9.16
N ASN A 18 -1.13 -7.89 9.89
CA ASN A 18 -1.44 -7.66 11.30
C ASN A 18 -0.18 -7.62 12.17
N GLU A 19 0.77 -8.54 11.94
CA GLU A 19 2.04 -8.55 12.67
C GLU A 19 2.91 -7.33 12.33
N ALA A 20 2.95 -6.91 11.06
CA ALA A 20 3.65 -5.69 10.67
C ALA A 20 3.07 -4.44 11.33
N LEU A 21 1.73 -4.35 11.47
CA LEU A 21 1.09 -3.24 12.18
C LEU A 21 1.44 -3.24 13.68
N ARG A 22 1.48 -4.42 14.32
CA ARG A 22 1.87 -4.56 15.74
C ARG A 22 3.33 -4.14 15.98
N ASP A 23 4.22 -4.58 15.11
CA ASP A 23 5.64 -4.22 15.15
C ASP A 23 5.81 -2.69 15.02
N TRP A 24 5.12 -2.08 14.06
CA TRP A 24 5.15 -0.63 13.88
C TRP A 24 4.66 0.14 15.10
N VAL A 25 3.53 -0.26 15.70
CA VAL A 25 3.01 0.39 16.92
C VAL A 25 4.02 0.33 18.07
N THR A 26 4.83 -0.72 18.13
CA THR A 26 5.86 -0.90 19.16
C THR A 26 7.11 -0.06 18.89
N ASN A 27 7.42 0.21 17.62
CA ASN A 27 8.65 0.89 17.17
C ASN A 27 8.36 2.21 16.41
N VAL A 28 7.29 2.93 16.81
CA VAL A 28 6.76 4.07 16.03
C VAL A 28 7.75 5.24 15.87
N GLU A 29 8.75 5.35 16.74
CA GLU A 29 9.72 6.45 16.75
C GLU A 29 10.74 6.37 15.61
N ASP A 30 11.12 5.16 15.20
CA ASP A 30 12.18 4.92 14.21
C ASP A 30 11.71 4.08 13.00
N THR A 31 10.49 3.55 13.05
CA THR A 31 9.96 2.65 12.03
C THR A 31 8.77 3.30 11.31
N TYR A 32 8.84 3.33 9.99
CA TYR A 32 7.71 3.72 9.13
C TYR A 32 7.00 2.49 8.56
N TYR A 33 5.70 2.37 8.81
CA TYR A 33 4.89 1.31 8.23
C TYR A 33 4.49 1.62 6.78
N LEU A 34 5.21 0.99 5.84
CA LEU A 34 4.92 1.10 4.42
C LEU A 34 3.82 0.11 3.99
N ILE A 35 2.56 0.56 4.03
CA ILE A 35 1.43 -0.25 3.55
C ILE A 35 1.44 -0.38 2.02
N GLY A 36 1.18 -1.59 1.52
CA GLY A 36 1.22 -1.91 0.10
C GLY A 36 -0.13 -1.78 -0.64
N THR A 37 -1.18 -1.28 0.01
CA THR A 37 -2.53 -1.23 -0.56
C THR A 37 -3.32 -0.03 -0.05
N ALA A 38 -4.32 0.42 -0.81
CA ALA A 38 -5.23 1.51 -0.43
C ALA A 38 -6.26 1.04 0.61
N ALA A 39 -5.75 0.65 1.77
CA ALA A 39 -6.52 0.19 2.92
C ALA A 39 -5.84 0.64 4.22
N GLY A 40 -6.37 0.19 5.37
CA GLY A 40 -5.88 0.58 6.68
C GLY A 40 -6.51 1.87 7.22
N PRO A 41 -6.08 2.32 8.40
CA PRO A 41 -6.59 3.55 9.01
C PRO A 41 -6.15 4.77 8.22
N HIS A 42 -6.89 5.87 8.34
CA HIS A 42 -6.40 7.18 7.90
C HIS A 42 -5.00 7.45 8.50
N PRO A 43 -4.03 7.97 7.71
CA PRO A 43 -4.17 8.55 6.37
C PRO A 43 -3.89 7.61 5.20
N TYR A 44 -3.65 6.32 5.45
CA TYR A 44 -3.09 5.40 4.47
C TYR A 44 -3.91 5.19 3.18
N PRO A 45 -5.24 5.04 3.21
CA PRO A 45 -6.03 4.87 1.98
C PRO A 45 -5.88 6.05 1.00
N GLU A 46 -5.86 7.28 1.51
CA GLU A 46 -5.73 8.49 0.69
C GLU A 46 -4.31 8.62 0.14
N LEU A 47 -3.31 8.39 0.98
CA LEU A 47 -1.90 8.43 0.58
C LEU A 47 -1.59 7.45 -0.55
N VAL A 48 -2.06 6.20 -0.44
CA VAL A 48 -1.82 5.19 -1.49
C VAL A 48 -2.59 5.54 -2.76
N ARG A 49 -3.84 6.00 -2.66
CA ARG A 49 -4.60 6.48 -3.83
C ARG A 49 -3.86 7.59 -4.56
N ASP A 50 -3.35 8.57 -3.81
CA ASP A 50 -2.73 9.76 -4.39
C ASP A 50 -1.39 9.42 -5.06
N PHE A 51 -0.57 8.56 -4.43
CA PHE A 51 0.67 8.07 -5.04
C PHE A 51 0.44 7.22 -6.30
N GLN A 52 -0.65 6.44 -6.34
CA GLN A 52 -1.00 5.62 -7.51
C GLN A 52 -1.76 6.41 -8.58
N SER A 53 -2.22 7.63 -8.29
CA SER A 53 -3.04 8.44 -9.21
C SER A 53 -2.35 8.76 -10.54
N VAL A 54 -1.01 8.81 -10.54
CA VAL A 54 -0.19 9.05 -11.74
C VAL A 54 -0.51 8.06 -12.87
N ILE A 55 -0.84 6.81 -12.53
CA ILE A 55 -1.21 5.78 -13.51
C ILE A 55 -2.43 6.21 -14.31
N GLY A 56 -3.48 6.66 -13.63
CA GLY A 56 -4.72 7.11 -14.29
C GLY A 56 -4.53 8.40 -15.08
N ILE A 57 -3.69 9.31 -14.58
CA ILE A 57 -3.37 10.58 -15.25
C ILE A 57 -2.65 10.31 -16.58
N GLU A 58 -1.60 9.49 -16.55
CA GLU A 58 -0.83 9.12 -17.74
C GLU A 58 -1.67 8.30 -18.73
N ALA A 59 -2.38 7.28 -18.25
CA ALA A 59 -3.23 6.44 -19.09
C ALA A 59 -4.32 7.26 -19.80
N ARG A 60 -4.92 8.24 -19.11
CA ARG A 60 -5.92 9.14 -19.70
C ARG A 60 -5.32 10.04 -20.78
N ALA A 61 -4.10 10.56 -20.57
CA ALA A 61 -3.43 11.35 -21.60
C ALA A 61 -3.09 10.50 -22.83
N GLN A 62 -2.56 9.30 -22.60
CA GLN A 62 -2.16 8.36 -23.64
C GLN A 62 -3.35 7.92 -24.52
N ILE A 63 -4.50 7.59 -23.92
CA ILE A 63 -5.67 7.14 -24.70
C ILE A 63 -6.28 8.27 -25.52
N LEU A 64 -6.30 9.50 -24.99
CA LEU A 64 -6.78 10.67 -25.73
C LEU A 64 -5.86 11.01 -26.92
N GLU A 65 -4.55 10.84 -26.76
CA GLU A 65 -3.58 11.02 -27.84
C GLU A 65 -3.74 9.95 -28.94
N GLN A 66 -3.96 8.68 -28.56
CA GLN A 66 -4.03 7.56 -29.50
C GLN A 66 -5.39 7.45 -30.21
N GLU A 67 -6.49 7.60 -29.46
CA GLU A 67 -7.84 7.27 -29.96
C GLU A 67 -8.72 8.52 -30.16
N GLY A 68 -8.28 9.70 -29.70
CA GLY A 68 -9.05 10.94 -29.78
C GLY A 68 -10.33 10.96 -28.92
N ARG A 69 -10.55 9.92 -28.10
CA ARG A 69 -11.72 9.75 -27.23
C ARG A 69 -11.39 8.88 -26.00
N LEU A 70 -12.25 8.95 -24.99
CA LEU A 70 -12.25 8.06 -23.83
C LEU A 70 -13.31 6.96 -23.99
#